data_AF-A0A9P9R657-F1
#
_entry.id   AF-A0A9P9R657-F1
#
_cell.length_a   1.000
_cell.length_b   1.000
_cell.length_c   1.000
_cell.angle_alpha   90.00
_cell.angle_beta   90.00
_cell.angle_gamma   90.00
#
_symmetry.space_group_name_H-M   'P 1'
#
loop_
_entity.id
_entity.type
_entity.pdbx_description
1 polymer ?
#
loop_
_entity_poly.entity_id
_entity_poly.type
_entity_poly.pdbx_seq_one_letter_code
_entity_poly.pdbx_strand_id
1 'polypeptide(L)'
;MDHANIGIPPQTQLFQSCCHEAERAAIVAAALDQLREALPESFHGHLIALAGGIRDSSRRLRDLANHSPSHIERVPLVLSYLDIILPCLCRTLNDIMGYYEDRTLTREIRWRKMYNQMTEEAGGVPLPQRFLLYNNFLGMLGYLLNRSPSFDPNALETLRGHLVGLREKRGIPPSPQQVDSVSPAEIVSLAIVPDPNAHWAEQIFSLPLASRTVLKHVKPSMACGPFFRRDQLAIPLEPKVLFRRPFDNEKTSVVAYLNPIDQAPYLLIRSLQGEVAWFSSYGVHELCIGREGSALQLKRWSRSEQCSKLWAAFYFITWEEMVLFYCTFVALKARNRLTVQIAPTEFQLQREKRLFQAQIVDDGYKHSLVVYEDQQTHGIRLHAAVWDGELKQCPVWTAFVTAQSQSSTWISRRSKHRVWLRNIQLYVFCRNYRQEVQRQNKSKAFEIYFVTEQGASKFKEAFSAMELSGGSSGTPETGTGPSGG
;
A
#
# COMPACT_ATOMS: atom_id res chain seq x y z
N MET A 1 -19.48 -27.14 -37.38
CA MET A 1 -20.14 -26.19 -36.46
C MET A 1 -19.22 -26.08 -35.26
N ASP A 2 -18.30 -25.13 -35.35
CA ASP A 2 -17.24 -24.91 -34.39
C ASP A 2 -17.78 -24.17 -33.18
N HIS A 3 -17.69 -24.78 -32.00
CA HIS A 3 -17.92 -24.08 -30.74
C HIS A 3 -16.71 -23.17 -30.49
N ALA A 4 -16.93 -21.88 -30.70
CA ALA A 4 -16.00 -20.81 -30.41
C ALA A 4 -15.49 -20.93 -28.97
N ASN A 5 -14.18 -21.10 -28.85
CA ASN A 5 -13.39 -20.96 -27.64
C ASN A 5 -13.47 -19.48 -27.21
N ILE A 6 -14.42 -19.15 -26.33
CA ILE A 6 -14.54 -17.81 -25.75
C ILE A 6 -13.31 -17.61 -24.86
N GLY A 7 -12.33 -16.85 -25.36
CA GLY A 7 -11.07 -16.57 -24.68
C GLY A 7 -11.33 -15.89 -23.33
N ILE A 8 -11.06 -16.60 -22.25
CA ILE A 8 -11.06 -16.04 -20.90
C ILE A 8 -10.03 -14.90 -20.87
N PRO A 9 -10.37 -13.69 -20.37
CA PRO A 9 -9.41 -12.60 -20.27
C PRO A 9 -8.17 -13.04 -19.48
N PRO A 10 -6.94 -12.71 -19.92
CA PRO A 10 -5.70 -13.14 -19.23
C PRO A 10 -5.67 -12.78 -17.75
N GLN A 11 -6.30 -11.66 -17.38
CA GLN A 11 -6.46 -11.21 -15.99
C GLN A 11 -7.32 -12.17 -15.15
N THR A 12 -8.40 -12.68 -15.73
CA THR A 12 -9.27 -13.66 -15.10
C THR A 12 -8.54 -14.99 -14.91
N GLN A 13 -7.71 -15.38 -15.89
CA GLN A 13 -6.85 -16.56 -15.80
C GLN A 13 -5.76 -16.40 -14.72
N LEU A 14 -5.04 -15.26 -14.67
CA LEU A 14 -4.06 -14.97 -13.62
C LEU A 14 -4.69 -14.99 -12.23
N PHE A 15 -5.81 -14.29 -12.07
CA PHE A 15 -6.52 -14.19 -10.80
C PHE A 15 -6.99 -15.57 -10.32
N GLN A 16 -7.57 -16.38 -11.21
CA GLN A 16 -8.03 -17.72 -10.88
C GLN A 16 -6.87 -18.66 -10.54
N SER A 17 -5.79 -18.67 -11.34
CA SER A 17 -4.64 -19.54 -11.11
C SER A 17 -3.89 -19.19 -9.82
N CYS A 18 -3.66 -17.90 -9.53
CA CYS A 18 -3.01 -17.49 -8.29
C CYS A 18 -3.89 -17.75 -7.06
N CYS A 19 -5.19 -17.47 -7.11
CA CYS A 19 -6.10 -17.71 -5.98
C CYS A 19 -6.23 -19.20 -5.67
N HIS A 20 -6.41 -20.03 -6.70
CA HIS A 20 -6.51 -21.49 -6.55
C HIS A 20 -5.25 -22.08 -5.93
N GLU A 21 -4.09 -21.67 -6.42
CA GLU A 21 -2.82 -22.19 -5.90
C GLU A 21 -2.51 -21.65 -4.48
N ALA A 22 -2.94 -20.43 -4.17
CA ALA A 22 -2.84 -19.86 -2.83
C ALA A 22 -3.74 -20.58 -1.81
N GLU A 23 -4.91 -21.06 -2.22
CA GLU A 23 -5.80 -21.87 -1.40
C GLU A 23 -5.20 -23.25 -1.15
N ARG A 24 -4.70 -23.92 -2.20
CA ARG A 24 -3.96 -25.19 -2.07
C ARG A 24 -2.81 -25.05 -1.06
N ALA A 25 -1.98 -24.02 -1.21
CA ALA A 25 -0.88 -23.75 -0.29
C ALA A 25 -1.36 -23.61 1.16
N ALA A 26 -2.46 -22.88 1.41
CA ALA A 26 -3.01 -22.73 2.76
C ALA A 26 -3.47 -24.07 3.35
N ILE A 27 -4.11 -24.94 2.56
CA ILE A 27 -4.53 -26.28 2.98
C ILE A 27 -3.31 -27.14 3.34
N VAL A 28 -2.28 -27.16 2.49
CA VAL A 28 -1.06 -27.95 2.74
C VAL A 28 -0.33 -27.46 4.00
N ALA A 29 -0.25 -26.14 4.21
CA ALA A 29 0.37 -25.60 5.42
C ALA A 29 -0.37 -26.05 6.69
N ALA A 30 -1.71 -26.01 6.68
CA ALA A 30 -2.52 -26.48 7.80
C ALA A 30 -2.37 -27.99 8.06
N ALA A 31 -2.24 -28.80 7.00
CA ALA A 31 -1.96 -30.23 7.12
C ALA A 31 -0.59 -30.50 7.76
N LEU A 32 0.44 -29.70 7.42
CA LEU A 32 1.75 -29.81 8.05
C LEU A 32 1.75 -29.39 9.52
N ASP A 33 0.93 -28.42 9.92
CA ASP A 33 0.75 -28.10 11.33
C ASP A 33 0.15 -29.28 12.09
N GLN A 34 -0.88 -29.91 11.55
CA GLN A 34 -1.48 -31.11 12.15
C GLN A 34 -0.48 -32.27 12.24
N LEU A 35 0.38 -32.42 11.23
CA LEU A 35 1.46 -33.40 11.26
C LEU A 35 2.47 -33.08 12.36
N ARG A 36 2.83 -31.80 12.54
CA ARG A 36 3.76 -31.34 13.58
C ARG A 36 3.25 -31.65 14.98
N GLU A 37 1.98 -31.34 15.27
CA GLU A 37 1.36 -31.63 16.58
C GLU A 37 1.36 -33.13 16.91
N ALA A 38 1.44 -33.98 15.88
CA ALA A 38 1.45 -35.43 16.03
C ALA A 38 2.85 -36.06 16.07
N LEU A 39 3.92 -35.28 15.94
CA LEU A 39 5.30 -35.77 15.85
C LEU A 39 6.16 -35.25 17.01
N PRO A 40 7.25 -35.97 17.36
CA PRO A 40 8.22 -35.51 18.35
C PRO A 40 8.81 -34.13 18.04
N GLU A 41 9.15 -33.37 19.09
CA GLU A 41 9.70 -32.01 19.00
C GLU A 41 10.96 -31.89 18.13
N SER A 42 11.74 -32.98 18.02
CA SER A 42 12.93 -33.04 17.18
C SER A 42 12.66 -32.74 15.69
N PHE A 43 11.43 -32.92 15.21
CA PHE A 43 11.05 -32.61 13.83
C PHE A 43 10.43 -31.23 13.65
N HIS A 44 10.09 -30.53 14.74
CA HIS A 44 9.28 -29.31 14.69
C HIS A 44 9.96 -28.18 13.93
N GLY A 45 11.27 -27.99 14.09
CA GLY A 45 12.00 -26.89 13.43
C GLY A 45 11.84 -26.89 11.90
N HIS A 46 12.03 -28.05 11.26
CA HIS A 46 11.90 -28.18 9.81
C HIS A 46 10.45 -28.04 9.33
N LEU A 47 9.49 -28.59 10.09
CA LEU A 47 8.05 -28.47 9.80
C LEU A 47 7.57 -27.03 9.91
N ILE A 48 8.00 -26.30 10.94
CA ILE A 48 7.67 -24.88 11.14
C ILE A 48 8.22 -24.05 9.98
N ALA A 49 9.49 -24.26 9.61
CA ALA A 49 10.11 -23.53 8.50
C ALA A 49 9.38 -23.81 7.18
N LEU A 50 9.04 -25.07 6.91
CA LEU A 50 8.31 -25.46 5.70
C LEU A 50 6.89 -24.89 5.65
N ALA A 51 6.10 -25.08 6.71
CA ALA A 51 4.75 -24.54 6.80
C ALA A 51 4.74 -23.01 6.73
N GLY A 52 5.72 -22.34 7.37
CA GLY A 52 5.93 -20.90 7.25
C GLY A 52 6.18 -20.47 5.81
N GLY A 53 7.11 -21.13 5.11
CA GLY A 53 7.40 -20.88 3.70
C GLY A 53 6.19 -21.06 2.78
N ILE A 54 5.38 -22.09 3.01
CA ILE A 54 4.15 -22.34 2.24
C ILE A 54 3.10 -21.25 2.48
N ARG A 55 2.91 -20.81 3.74
CA ARG A 55 1.98 -19.70 4.05
C ARG A 55 2.41 -18.39 3.40
N ASP A 56 3.72 -18.13 3.33
CA ASP A 56 4.24 -16.95 2.64
C ASP A 56 4.00 -17.03 1.12
N SER A 57 4.09 -18.22 0.51
CA SER A 57 3.70 -18.41 -0.90
C SER A 57 2.22 -18.12 -1.11
N SER A 58 1.35 -18.63 -0.23
CA SER A 58 -0.10 -18.34 -0.28
C SER A 58 -0.38 -16.84 -0.18
N ARG A 59 0.25 -16.14 0.77
CA ARG A 59 0.10 -14.70 0.94
C ARG A 59 0.53 -13.94 -0.32
N ARG A 60 1.72 -14.23 -0.84
CA ARG A 60 2.27 -13.54 -2.03
C ARG A 60 1.43 -13.77 -3.28
N LEU A 61 0.90 -14.99 -3.48
CA LEU A 61 -0.01 -15.28 -4.58
C LEU A 61 -1.32 -14.51 -4.48
N ARG A 62 -1.90 -14.42 -3.27
CA ARG A 62 -3.09 -13.58 -3.04
C ARG A 62 -2.77 -12.11 -3.27
N ASP A 63 -1.60 -11.65 -2.83
CA ASP A 63 -1.16 -10.27 -3.06
C ASP A 63 -1.05 -9.98 -4.55
N LEU A 64 -0.41 -10.84 -5.34
CA LEU A 64 -0.34 -10.71 -6.80
C LEU A 64 -1.73 -10.65 -7.44
N ALA A 65 -2.62 -11.58 -7.09
CA ALA A 65 -3.99 -11.60 -7.58
C ALA A 65 -4.75 -10.31 -7.22
N ASN A 66 -4.62 -9.84 -5.98
CA ASN A 66 -5.29 -8.65 -5.46
C ASN A 66 -4.78 -7.34 -6.09
N HIS A 67 -3.51 -7.27 -6.47
CA HIS A 67 -2.90 -6.08 -7.08
C HIS A 67 -2.98 -6.08 -8.61
N SER A 68 -3.27 -7.22 -9.23
CA SER A 68 -3.40 -7.34 -10.69
C SER A 68 -4.39 -6.36 -11.34
N PRO A 69 -5.56 -6.03 -10.74
CA PRO A 69 -6.49 -5.08 -11.35
C PRO A 69 -5.94 -3.64 -11.36
N SER A 70 -5.02 -3.32 -10.45
CA SER A 70 -4.39 -1.99 -10.37
C SER A 70 -3.33 -1.77 -11.44
N HIS A 71 -2.82 -2.85 -12.02
CA HIS A 71 -1.67 -2.83 -12.91
C HIS A 71 -1.91 -3.72 -14.14
N ILE A 72 -3.10 -3.58 -14.73
CA ILE A 72 -3.60 -4.39 -15.85
C ILE A 72 -2.59 -4.54 -16.99
N GLU A 73 -1.91 -3.45 -17.37
CA GLU A 73 -0.95 -3.44 -18.48
C GLU A 73 0.25 -4.37 -18.26
N ARG A 74 0.54 -4.74 -17.01
CA ARG A 74 1.67 -5.61 -16.64
C ARG A 74 1.26 -7.03 -16.32
N VAL A 75 -0.04 -7.30 -16.23
CA VAL A 75 -0.56 -8.64 -16.00
C VAL A 75 -0.02 -9.64 -17.03
N PRO A 76 0.07 -9.34 -18.35
CA PRO A 76 0.67 -10.25 -19.32
C PRO A 76 2.14 -10.60 -19.03
N LEU A 77 2.94 -9.62 -18.59
CA LEU A 77 4.34 -9.84 -18.24
C LEU A 77 4.47 -10.66 -16.95
N VAL A 78 3.65 -10.40 -15.95
CA VAL A 78 3.66 -11.18 -14.69
C VAL A 78 3.16 -12.61 -14.95
N LEU A 79 2.18 -12.79 -15.84
CA LEU A 79 1.69 -14.09 -16.29
C LEU A 79 2.81 -14.97 -16.85
N SER A 80 3.65 -14.43 -17.75
CA SER A 80 4.72 -15.23 -18.37
C SER A 80 5.73 -15.77 -17.34
N TYR A 81 5.98 -15.03 -16.26
CA TYR A 81 6.82 -15.53 -15.16
C TYR A 81 6.07 -16.49 -14.23
N LEU A 82 4.77 -16.29 -14.03
CA LEU A 82 3.93 -17.19 -13.24
C LEU A 82 3.84 -18.59 -13.87
N ASP A 83 3.84 -18.70 -15.20
CA ASP A 83 3.85 -19.98 -15.91
C ASP A 83 5.11 -20.83 -15.62
N ILE A 84 6.19 -20.19 -15.17
CA ILE A 84 7.41 -20.87 -14.74
C ILE A 84 7.22 -21.45 -13.34
N ILE A 85 6.73 -20.65 -12.39
CA ILE A 85 6.69 -20.99 -10.96
C ILE A 85 5.45 -21.79 -10.56
N LEU A 86 4.26 -21.49 -11.09
CA LEU A 86 3.01 -22.12 -10.65
C LEU A 86 3.01 -23.64 -10.85
N PRO A 87 3.48 -24.21 -11.99
CA PRO A 87 3.56 -25.66 -12.13
C PRO A 87 4.55 -26.29 -11.15
N CYS A 88 5.68 -25.63 -10.86
CA CYS A 88 6.66 -26.09 -9.88
C CYS A 88 6.09 -26.10 -8.46
N LEU A 89 5.37 -25.04 -8.09
CA LEU A 89 4.70 -24.92 -6.80
C LEU A 89 3.58 -25.97 -6.65
N CYS A 90 2.71 -26.07 -7.65
CA CYS A 90 1.61 -27.05 -7.70
C CYS A 90 2.12 -28.48 -7.56
N ARG A 91 3.16 -28.84 -8.32
CA ARG A 91 3.77 -30.16 -8.21
C ARG A 91 4.31 -30.40 -6.80
N THR A 92 5.06 -29.45 -6.23
CA THR A 92 5.58 -29.59 -4.85
C THR A 92 4.47 -29.77 -3.82
N LEU A 93 3.39 -28.98 -3.90
CA LEU A 93 2.28 -29.06 -2.95
C LEU A 93 1.51 -30.37 -3.07
N ASN A 94 1.28 -30.86 -4.29
CA ASN A 94 0.65 -32.16 -4.52
C ASN A 94 1.51 -33.32 -4.03
N ASP A 95 2.82 -33.27 -4.26
CA ASP A 95 3.74 -34.30 -3.76
C ASP A 95 3.73 -34.34 -2.22
N ILE A 96 3.78 -33.18 -1.55
CA ILE A 96 3.66 -33.08 -0.08
C ILE A 96 2.35 -33.71 0.40
N MET A 97 1.23 -33.38 -0.23
CA MET A 97 -0.07 -33.94 0.13
C MET A 97 -0.14 -35.45 -0.11
N GLY A 98 0.45 -35.95 -1.20
CA GLY A 98 0.54 -37.40 -1.47
C GLY A 98 1.24 -38.16 -0.35
N TYR A 99 2.37 -37.64 0.15
CA TYR A 99 3.04 -38.25 1.31
C TYR A 99 2.25 -38.10 2.60
N TYR A 100 1.61 -36.95 2.81
CA TYR A 100 0.79 -36.71 4.00
C TYR A 100 -0.40 -37.67 4.09
N GLU A 101 -1.06 -37.94 2.95
CA GLU A 101 -2.27 -38.75 2.85
C GLU A 101 -2.01 -40.27 2.81
N ASP A 102 -0.76 -40.72 2.63
CA ASP A 102 -0.41 -42.14 2.61
C ASP A 102 -0.66 -42.82 3.97
N ARG A 103 -1.86 -43.41 4.11
CA ARG A 103 -2.29 -44.09 5.33
C ARG A 103 -1.60 -45.44 5.55
N THR A 104 -0.84 -45.94 4.59
CA THR A 104 -0.10 -47.21 4.74
C THR A 104 1.11 -47.07 5.66
N LEU A 105 1.55 -45.84 5.92
CA LEU A 105 2.72 -45.53 6.72
C LEU A 105 2.37 -44.75 8.00
N THR A 106 3.19 -44.92 9.04
CA THR A 106 3.10 -44.08 10.24
C THR A 106 3.41 -42.62 9.91
N ARG A 107 2.90 -41.68 10.72
CA ARG A 107 3.10 -40.24 10.51
C ARG A 107 4.59 -39.86 10.46
N GLU A 108 5.40 -40.50 11.29
CA GLU A 108 6.86 -40.26 11.32
C GLU A 108 7.54 -40.76 10.04
N ILE A 109 7.19 -41.96 9.58
CA ILE A 109 7.76 -42.51 8.34
C ILE A 109 7.33 -41.67 7.14
N ARG A 110 6.07 -41.19 7.10
CA ARG A 110 5.60 -40.24 6.07
C ARG A 110 6.46 -38.97 6.03
N TRP A 111 6.69 -38.35 7.19
CA TRP A 111 7.53 -37.15 7.29
C TRP A 111 8.96 -37.41 6.79
N ARG A 112 9.62 -38.46 7.29
CA ARG A 112 11.01 -38.79 6.92
C ARG A 112 11.13 -39.09 5.42
N LYS A 113 10.21 -39.89 4.85
CA LYS A 113 10.20 -40.18 3.41
C LYS A 113 9.99 -38.92 2.60
N MET A 114 8.97 -38.12 2.92
CA MET A 114 8.70 -36.86 2.23
C MET A 114 9.91 -35.93 2.24
N TYR A 115 10.50 -35.70 3.42
CA TYR A 115 11.62 -34.78 3.55
C TYR A 115 12.85 -35.27 2.76
N ASN A 116 13.19 -36.55 2.84
CA ASN A 116 14.38 -37.09 2.18
C ASN A 116 14.19 -37.20 0.66
N GLN A 117 13.11 -37.86 0.21
CA GLN A 117 12.87 -38.11 -1.22
C GLN A 117 12.65 -36.81 -1.99
N MET A 118 11.92 -35.85 -1.42
CA MET A 118 11.77 -34.55 -2.06
C MET A 118 13.05 -33.73 -2.03
N THR A 119 13.94 -33.90 -1.05
CA THR A 119 15.26 -33.24 -1.07
C THR A 119 16.13 -33.79 -2.20
N GLU A 120 16.11 -35.11 -2.40
CA GLU A 120 16.86 -35.79 -3.46
C GLU A 120 16.40 -35.39 -4.87
N GLU A 121 15.08 -35.26 -5.10
CA GLU A 121 14.53 -34.96 -6.44
C GLU A 121 14.99 -33.63 -7.05
N ALA A 122 15.43 -32.68 -6.23
CA ALA A 122 15.76 -31.32 -6.64
C ALA A 122 17.27 -31.06 -6.69
N GLY A 123 18.08 -32.10 -6.88
CA GLY A 123 19.54 -31.99 -6.82
C GLY A 123 20.03 -31.62 -5.41
N GLY A 124 19.35 -32.15 -4.39
CA GLY A 124 19.73 -31.98 -2.98
C GLY A 124 19.20 -30.72 -2.30
N VAL A 125 18.34 -29.92 -2.95
CA VAL A 125 17.76 -28.71 -2.33
C VAL A 125 16.64 -29.09 -1.38
N PRO A 126 16.78 -28.85 -0.06
CA PRO A 126 15.75 -29.21 0.90
C PRO A 126 14.49 -28.37 0.74
N LEU A 127 13.35 -28.94 1.14
CA LEU A 127 12.03 -28.34 0.96
C LEU A 127 11.91 -26.90 1.51
N PRO A 128 12.40 -26.57 2.72
CA PRO A 128 12.35 -25.19 3.21
C PRO A 128 13.10 -24.20 2.29
N GLN A 129 14.30 -24.54 1.80
CA GLN A 129 15.02 -23.68 0.86
C GLN A 129 14.30 -23.55 -0.49
N ARG A 130 13.60 -24.60 -0.95
CA ARG A 130 12.78 -24.54 -2.16
C ARG A 130 11.68 -23.49 -2.02
N PHE A 131 10.99 -23.45 -0.88
CA PHE A 131 9.97 -22.42 -0.63
C PHE A 131 10.56 -21.02 -0.44
N LEU A 132 11.78 -20.88 0.10
CA LEU A 132 12.48 -19.59 0.08
C LEU A 132 12.71 -19.09 -1.35
N LEU A 133 13.15 -19.96 -2.26
CA LEU A 133 13.31 -19.62 -3.68
C LEU A 133 11.98 -19.18 -4.30
N TYR A 134 10.90 -19.94 -4.08
CA TYR A 134 9.56 -19.62 -4.57
C TYR A 134 9.08 -18.25 -4.05
N ASN A 135 9.27 -17.99 -2.75
CA ASN A 135 8.82 -16.75 -2.12
C ASN A 135 9.62 -15.54 -2.57
N ASN A 136 10.93 -15.67 -2.77
CA ASN A 136 11.76 -14.60 -3.30
C ASN A 136 11.34 -14.25 -4.73
N PHE A 137 11.10 -15.26 -5.57
CA PHE A 137 10.63 -15.04 -6.93
C PHE A 137 9.25 -14.37 -6.98
N LEU A 138 8.27 -14.89 -6.23
CA LEU A 138 6.94 -14.26 -6.12
C LEU A 138 7.02 -12.84 -5.55
N GLY A 139 7.96 -12.56 -4.65
CA GLY A 139 8.24 -11.21 -4.15
C GLY A 139 8.72 -10.26 -5.24
N MET A 140 9.65 -10.71 -6.10
CA MET A 140 10.13 -9.92 -7.24
C MET A 140 9.01 -9.65 -8.26
N LEU A 141 8.11 -10.62 -8.49
CA LEU A 141 6.92 -10.40 -9.32
C LEU A 141 5.99 -9.36 -8.69
N GLY A 142 5.87 -9.34 -7.36
CA GLY A 142 5.13 -8.30 -6.65
C GLY A 142 5.75 -6.92 -6.84
N TYR A 143 7.07 -6.81 -6.81
CA TYR A 143 7.78 -5.55 -7.07
C TYR A 143 7.60 -5.08 -8.53
N LEU A 144 7.69 -6.01 -9.48
CA LEU A 144 7.46 -5.76 -10.90
C LEU A 144 6.03 -5.24 -11.16
N LEU A 145 5.03 -5.93 -10.58
CA LEU A 145 3.62 -5.54 -10.72
C LEU A 145 3.38 -4.13 -10.17
N ASN A 146 3.92 -3.82 -8.98
CA ASN A 146 3.62 -2.61 -8.22
C ASN A 146 4.54 -1.40 -8.50
N ARG A 147 5.40 -1.40 -9.53
CA ARG A 147 6.36 -0.29 -9.79
C ARG A 147 7.30 -0.03 -8.61
N SER A 148 7.67 -1.07 -7.87
CA SER A 148 8.50 -0.85 -6.69
C SER A 148 9.89 -0.34 -7.09
N PRO A 149 10.42 0.72 -6.44
CA PRO A 149 11.80 1.15 -6.65
C PRO A 149 12.81 0.09 -6.17
N SER A 150 12.35 -0.90 -5.39
CA SER A 150 13.14 -2.05 -4.97
C SER A 150 13.20 -3.18 -6.02
N PHE A 151 12.58 -2.99 -7.19
CA PHE A 151 12.64 -3.98 -8.25
C PHE A 151 14.03 -4.04 -8.89
N ASP A 152 14.66 -5.21 -8.82
CA ASP A 152 15.94 -5.53 -9.47
C ASP A 152 15.73 -6.56 -10.60
N PRO A 153 15.85 -6.16 -11.88
CA PRO A 153 15.66 -7.08 -13.01
C PRO A 153 16.71 -8.21 -13.03
N ASN A 154 17.94 -7.97 -12.55
CA ASN A 154 18.99 -9.00 -12.55
C ASN A 154 18.71 -10.08 -11.51
N ALA A 155 18.20 -9.67 -10.34
CA ALA A 155 17.77 -10.60 -9.30
C ALA A 155 16.60 -11.47 -9.79
N LEU A 156 15.64 -10.89 -10.51
CA LEU A 156 14.52 -11.64 -11.09
C LEU A 156 15.00 -12.71 -12.09
N GLU A 157 15.90 -12.34 -13.02
CA GLU A 157 16.42 -13.29 -14.01
C GLU A 157 17.30 -14.39 -13.39
N THR A 158 18.07 -14.07 -12.36
CA THR A 158 18.85 -15.07 -11.60
C THR A 158 17.91 -16.09 -10.94
N LEU A 159 16.85 -15.62 -10.28
CA LEU A 159 15.84 -16.48 -9.66
C LEU A 159 15.08 -17.30 -10.71
N ARG A 160 14.78 -16.72 -11.88
CA ARG A 160 14.19 -17.43 -13.02
C ARG A 160 15.09 -18.59 -13.46
N GLY A 161 16.39 -18.36 -13.63
CA GLY A 161 17.36 -19.41 -14.00
C GLY A 161 17.36 -20.58 -13.01
N HIS A 162 17.37 -20.28 -11.70
CA HIS A 162 17.28 -21.31 -10.66
C HIS A 162 15.96 -22.11 -10.72
N LEU A 163 14.84 -21.45 -10.99
CA LEU A 163 13.53 -22.11 -11.11
C LEU A 163 13.41 -22.98 -12.35
N VAL A 164 13.96 -22.54 -13.48
CA VAL A 164 14.02 -23.34 -14.71
C VAL A 164 14.85 -24.60 -14.48
N GLY A 165 16.04 -24.47 -13.86
CA GLY A 165 16.86 -25.64 -13.53
C GLY A 165 16.16 -26.61 -12.55
N LEU A 166 15.40 -26.08 -11.58
CA LEU A 166 14.57 -26.90 -10.69
C LEU A 166 13.44 -27.61 -11.44
N ARG A 167 12.81 -26.92 -12.40
CA ARG A 167 11.74 -27.45 -13.24
C ARG A 167 12.23 -28.63 -14.08
N GLU A 168 13.39 -28.48 -14.71
CA GLU A 168 14.04 -29.51 -15.53
C GLU A 168 14.38 -30.76 -14.72
N LYS A 169 15.02 -30.60 -13.54
CA LYS A 169 15.35 -31.73 -12.65
C LYS A 169 14.12 -32.51 -12.19
N ARG A 170 12.95 -31.87 -12.15
CA ARG A 170 11.68 -32.49 -11.75
C ARG A 170 10.86 -33.03 -12.91
N GLY A 171 11.40 -32.99 -14.14
CA GLY A 171 10.71 -33.48 -15.33
C GLY A 171 9.42 -32.72 -15.67
N ILE A 172 9.27 -31.48 -15.20
CA ILE A 172 8.10 -30.66 -15.50
C ILE A 172 8.30 -30.07 -16.91
N PRO A 173 7.37 -30.27 -17.86
CA PRO A 173 7.54 -29.86 -19.25
C PRO A 173 7.77 -28.34 -19.36
N PRO A 174 8.57 -27.85 -20.33
CA PRO A 174 8.78 -26.43 -20.54
C PRO A 174 7.46 -25.72 -20.87
N SER A 175 7.38 -24.41 -20.59
CA SER A 175 6.18 -23.64 -20.92
C SER A 175 5.93 -23.66 -22.44
N PRO A 176 4.69 -23.91 -22.93
CA PRO A 176 4.35 -23.85 -24.35
C PRO A 176 4.59 -22.47 -24.98
N GLN A 177 4.58 -21.42 -24.15
CA GLN A 177 4.89 -20.05 -24.52
C GLN A 177 6.30 -19.71 -24.03
N GLN A 178 7.33 -20.14 -24.76
CA GLN A 178 8.58 -19.38 -24.75
C GLN A 178 8.30 -18.08 -25.51
N VAL A 179 7.71 -17.09 -24.84
CA VAL A 179 7.80 -15.71 -25.32
C VAL A 179 9.28 -15.39 -25.32
N ASP A 180 9.81 -14.94 -26.47
CA ASP A 180 11.17 -14.42 -26.59
C ASP A 180 11.47 -13.60 -25.35
N SER A 181 12.60 -13.91 -24.70
CA SER A 181 12.98 -13.32 -23.42
C SER A 181 12.85 -11.80 -23.53
N VAL A 182 11.81 -11.23 -22.92
CA VAL A 182 11.59 -9.77 -22.92
C VAL A 182 12.90 -9.18 -22.45
N SER A 183 13.50 -8.32 -23.26
CA SER A 183 14.84 -7.86 -22.98
C SER A 183 14.86 -7.17 -21.61
N PRO A 184 15.93 -7.31 -20.81
CA PRO A 184 16.04 -6.58 -19.54
C PRO A 184 15.80 -5.07 -19.72
N ALA A 185 16.11 -4.51 -20.90
CA ALA A 185 15.83 -3.13 -21.27
C ALA A 185 14.33 -2.80 -21.39
N GLU A 186 13.50 -3.70 -21.94
CA GLU A 186 12.04 -3.54 -22.02
C GLU A 186 11.38 -3.68 -20.65
N ILE A 187 11.86 -4.62 -19.81
CA ILE A 187 11.38 -4.80 -18.43
C ILE A 187 11.68 -3.54 -17.60
N VAL A 188 12.88 -2.98 -17.73
CA VAL A 188 13.30 -1.75 -17.05
C VAL A 188 12.49 -0.54 -17.54
N SER A 189 12.26 -0.43 -18.85
CA SER A 189 11.46 0.64 -19.44
C SER A 189 10.01 0.60 -18.95
N LEU A 190 9.42 -0.61 -18.91
CA LEU A 190 8.08 -0.81 -18.37
C LEU A 190 8.02 -0.56 -16.87
N ALA A 191 9.03 -0.93 -16.09
CA ALA A 191 9.05 -0.79 -14.63
C ALA A 191 9.19 0.67 -14.16
N ILE A 192 10.00 1.48 -14.84
CA ILE A 192 10.47 2.79 -14.34
C ILE A 192 9.70 3.99 -14.91
N VAL A 193 9.18 3.92 -16.15
CA VAL A 193 8.55 5.10 -16.78
C VAL A 193 7.12 5.29 -16.23
N PRO A 194 6.80 6.43 -15.58
CA PRO A 194 5.44 6.76 -15.18
C PRO A 194 4.56 6.82 -16.42
N ASP A 195 3.39 6.17 -16.41
CA ASP A 195 2.42 6.35 -17.48
C ASP A 195 2.01 7.84 -17.49
N PRO A 196 2.23 8.59 -18.60
CA PRO A 196 1.84 9.99 -18.70
C PRO A 196 0.31 10.20 -18.53
N ASN A 197 -0.48 9.14 -18.68
CA ASN A 197 -1.93 9.10 -18.47
C ASN A 197 -2.35 8.52 -17.11
N ALA A 198 -1.40 8.21 -16.22
CA ALA A 198 -1.71 7.77 -14.87
C ALA A 198 -2.47 8.88 -14.12
N HIS A 199 -3.52 8.48 -13.42
CA HIS A 199 -4.21 9.34 -12.49
C HIS A 199 -3.30 9.58 -11.28
N TRP A 200 -3.20 10.82 -10.80
CA TRP A 200 -2.27 11.19 -9.71
C TRP A 200 -2.42 10.31 -8.45
N ALA A 201 -3.65 9.85 -8.16
CA ALA A 201 -3.95 9.01 -7.01
C ALA A 201 -3.31 7.61 -7.06
N GLU A 202 -2.91 7.13 -8.24
CA GLU A 202 -2.22 5.84 -8.43
C GLU A 202 -0.86 5.76 -7.77
N GLN A 203 -0.23 6.92 -7.56
CA GLN A 203 1.15 6.99 -7.08
C GLN A 203 1.24 7.38 -5.61
N ILE A 204 0.21 8.05 -5.05
CA ILE A 204 0.26 8.63 -3.69
C ILE A 204 0.73 7.62 -2.62
N PHE A 205 0.20 6.40 -2.66
CA PHE A 205 0.52 5.36 -1.67
C PHE A 205 1.69 4.46 -2.07
N SER A 206 2.24 4.65 -3.27
CA SER A 206 3.45 3.99 -3.75
C SER A 206 4.70 4.81 -3.43
N LEU A 207 4.55 6.11 -3.15
CA LEU A 207 5.62 6.97 -2.67
C LEU A 207 6.09 6.52 -1.27
N PRO A 208 7.41 6.53 -0.99
CA PRO A 208 7.92 6.20 0.32
C PRO A 208 7.43 7.22 1.35
N LEU A 209 6.95 6.76 2.51
CA LEU A 209 6.58 7.66 3.60
C LEU A 209 7.82 8.36 4.16
N ALA A 210 7.76 9.69 4.27
CA ALA A 210 8.87 10.51 4.78
C ALA A 210 9.13 10.26 6.28
N SER A 211 8.09 9.91 7.03
CA SER A 211 8.12 9.53 8.44
C SER A 211 6.99 8.54 8.73
N ARG A 212 7.06 7.88 9.89
CA ARG A 212 6.06 6.90 10.37
C ARG A 212 5.74 7.16 11.83
N THR A 213 5.05 8.26 12.10
CA THR A 213 4.69 8.68 13.45
C THR A 213 3.53 7.83 13.95
N VAL A 214 3.76 7.06 15.01
CA VAL A 214 2.79 6.07 15.53
C VAL A 214 1.59 6.75 16.17
N LEU A 215 0.38 6.33 15.78
CA LEU A 215 -0.87 6.71 16.43
C LEU A 215 -1.19 5.77 17.60
N LYS A 216 -1.68 6.33 18.71
CA LYS A 216 -2.13 5.53 19.86
C LYS A 216 -3.56 5.01 19.66
N HIS A 217 -3.93 3.98 20.42
CA HIS A 217 -5.30 3.41 20.45
C HIS A 217 -5.79 2.87 19.09
N VAL A 218 -4.96 2.07 18.43
CA VAL A 218 -5.37 1.37 17.19
C VAL A 218 -6.38 0.29 17.55
N LYS A 219 -7.53 0.29 16.87
CA LYS A 219 -8.55 -0.77 16.93
C LYS A 219 -8.66 -1.43 15.56
N PRO A 220 -9.31 -2.60 15.44
CA PRO A 220 -9.62 -3.17 14.13
C PRO A 220 -10.48 -2.21 13.30
N SER A 221 -10.18 -2.09 12.00
CA SER A 221 -11.03 -1.36 11.06
C SER A 221 -12.34 -2.10 10.85
N MET A 222 -13.39 -1.30 10.66
CA MET A 222 -14.76 -1.80 10.60
C MET A 222 -15.45 -1.27 9.35
N ALA A 223 -16.24 -2.14 8.73
CA ALA A 223 -17.23 -1.77 7.72
C ALA A 223 -18.62 -2.07 8.27
N CYS A 224 -19.56 -1.16 8.08
CA CYS A 224 -20.92 -1.26 8.63
C CYS A 224 -21.97 -1.58 7.55
N GLY A 225 -21.57 -1.64 6.28
CA GLY A 225 -22.44 -1.98 5.17
C GLY A 225 -23.35 -0.84 4.69
N PRO A 226 -24.33 -1.13 3.81
CA PRO A 226 -24.85 -2.45 3.47
C PRO A 226 -23.84 -3.35 2.75
N PHE A 227 -23.92 -4.65 3.01
CA PHE A 227 -23.04 -5.65 2.43
C PHE A 227 -23.75 -6.48 1.38
N PHE A 228 -23.01 -6.79 0.32
CA PHE A 228 -23.46 -7.58 -0.81
C PHE A 228 -22.42 -8.65 -1.11
N ARG A 229 -22.87 -9.72 -1.77
CA ARG A 229 -21.96 -10.65 -2.44
C ARG A 229 -21.43 -10.02 -3.73
N ARG A 230 -20.30 -10.54 -4.23
CA ARG A 230 -19.59 -9.93 -5.37
C ARG A 230 -20.46 -9.86 -6.63
N ASP A 231 -21.23 -10.90 -6.87
CA ASP A 231 -22.20 -11.06 -7.97
C ASP A 231 -23.39 -10.09 -7.89
N GLN A 232 -23.70 -9.59 -6.70
CA GLN A 232 -24.81 -8.66 -6.46
C GLN A 232 -24.40 -7.19 -6.63
N LEU A 233 -23.10 -6.91 -6.77
CA LEU A 233 -22.60 -5.56 -6.95
C LEU A 233 -22.54 -5.19 -8.43
N ALA A 234 -23.28 -4.15 -8.79
CA ALA A 234 -23.11 -3.47 -10.06
C ALA A 234 -21.78 -2.71 -10.06
N ILE A 235 -20.72 -3.37 -10.53
CA ILE A 235 -19.42 -2.75 -10.76
C ILE A 235 -19.32 -2.45 -12.25
N PRO A 236 -18.98 -1.23 -12.65
CA PRO A 236 -18.78 -0.89 -14.06
C PRO A 236 -17.85 -1.89 -14.75
N LEU A 237 -18.08 -2.16 -16.03
CA LEU A 237 -17.14 -2.93 -16.85
C LEU A 237 -15.84 -2.11 -16.95
N GLU A 238 -14.71 -2.73 -16.60
CA GLU A 238 -13.36 -2.14 -16.68
C GLU A 238 -13.15 -0.84 -15.87
N PRO A 239 -13.38 -0.84 -14.55
CA PRO A 239 -13.12 0.32 -13.73
C PRO A 239 -11.62 0.53 -13.56
N LYS A 240 -11.16 1.77 -13.72
CA LYS A 240 -9.74 2.09 -13.50
C LYS A 240 -9.46 2.14 -11.99
N VAL A 241 -8.60 1.27 -11.49
CA VAL A 241 -8.20 1.33 -10.08
C VAL A 241 -7.32 2.54 -9.85
N LEU A 242 -7.64 3.32 -8.81
CA LEU A 242 -6.82 4.41 -8.34
C LEU A 242 -5.84 3.92 -7.27
N PHE A 243 -6.32 3.29 -6.21
CA PHE A 243 -5.43 2.73 -5.19
C PHE A 243 -6.14 1.66 -4.37
N ARG A 244 -5.36 0.81 -3.70
CA ARG A 244 -5.83 -0.18 -2.75
C ARG A 244 -5.13 0.00 -1.41
N ARG A 245 -5.90 -0.02 -0.32
CA ARG A 245 -5.38 0.02 1.05
C ARG A 245 -5.93 -1.14 1.87
N PRO A 246 -5.08 -2.10 2.28
CA PRO A 246 -5.49 -3.12 3.22
C PRO A 246 -5.39 -2.62 4.67
N PHE A 247 -6.22 -3.21 5.50
CA PHE A 247 -6.30 -2.99 6.95
C PHE A 247 -6.42 -4.36 7.64
N ASP A 248 -5.95 -4.41 8.89
CA ASP A 248 -6.11 -5.57 9.78
C ASP A 248 -5.66 -6.91 9.17
N ASN A 249 -4.45 -6.94 8.60
CA ASN A 249 -3.91 -8.12 7.91
C ASN A 249 -4.87 -8.63 6.81
N GLU A 250 -5.32 -7.74 5.93
CA GLU A 250 -6.17 -8.07 4.77
C GLU A 250 -7.61 -8.47 5.09
N LYS A 251 -8.02 -8.48 6.37
CA LYS A 251 -9.42 -8.71 6.78
C LYS A 251 -10.35 -7.64 6.22
N THR A 252 -9.90 -6.40 6.16
CA THR A 252 -10.63 -5.31 5.52
C THR A 252 -9.72 -4.66 4.49
N SER A 253 -10.25 -4.32 3.31
CA SER A 253 -9.51 -3.54 2.34
C SER A 253 -10.44 -2.58 1.61
N VAL A 254 -9.97 -1.37 1.34
CA VAL A 254 -10.66 -0.42 0.49
C VAL A 254 -9.90 -0.28 -0.83
N VAL A 255 -10.65 -0.25 -1.93
CA VAL A 255 -10.13 0.04 -3.26
C VAL A 255 -10.88 1.25 -3.79
N ALA A 256 -10.14 2.28 -4.18
CA ALA A 256 -10.69 3.41 -4.90
C ALA A 256 -10.62 3.13 -6.39
N TYR A 257 -11.71 3.39 -7.09
CA TYR A 257 -11.84 3.24 -8.52
C TYR A 257 -12.29 4.55 -9.15
N LEU A 258 -12.05 4.68 -10.45
CA LEU A 258 -12.61 5.68 -11.33
C LEU A 258 -13.58 4.98 -12.29
N ASN A 259 -14.83 5.42 -12.30
CA ASN A 259 -15.82 4.90 -13.23
C ASN A 259 -15.47 5.36 -14.66
N PRO A 260 -15.37 4.45 -15.65
CA PRO A 260 -14.93 4.80 -16.99
C PRO A 260 -15.93 5.71 -17.72
N ILE A 261 -17.22 5.66 -17.36
CA ILE A 261 -18.28 6.40 -18.05
C ILE A 261 -18.30 7.86 -17.63
N ASP A 262 -18.42 8.13 -16.33
CA ASP A 262 -18.61 9.48 -15.77
C ASP A 262 -17.35 10.05 -15.13
N GLN A 263 -16.26 9.27 -15.05
CA GLN A 263 -15.01 9.61 -14.37
C GLN A 263 -15.22 9.94 -12.88
N ALA A 264 -16.31 9.48 -12.28
CA ALA A 264 -16.58 9.70 -10.86
C ALA A 264 -15.82 8.67 -10.01
N PRO A 265 -15.03 9.12 -9.02
CA PRO A 265 -14.38 8.20 -8.09
C PRO A 265 -15.40 7.55 -7.14
N TYR A 266 -15.22 6.26 -6.89
CA TYR A 266 -15.98 5.49 -5.92
C TYR A 266 -15.07 4.57 -5.10
N LEU A 267 -15.52 4.20 -3.91
CA LEU A 267 -14.82 3.33 -2.99
C LEU A 267 -15.55 2.01 -2.86
N LEU A 268 -14.81 0.90 -3.01
CA LEU A 268 -15.27 -0.44 -2.73
C LEU A 268 -14.54 -0.97 -1.49
N ILE A 269 -15.29 -1.33 -0.46
CA ILE A 269 -14.77 -2.02 0.72
C ILE A 269 -15.01 -3.51 0.56
N ARG A 270 -13.97 -4.30 0.77
CA ARG A 270 -14.03 -5.75 1.04
C ARG A 270 -13.84 -5.97 2.53
N SER A 271 -14.71 -6.73 3.17
CA SER A 271 -14.58 -7.16 4.55
C SER A 271 -14.76 -8.67 4.64
N LEU A 272 -13.83 -9.35 5.30
CA LEU A 272 -13.89 -10.78 5.57
C LEU A 272 -14.64 -11.03 6.88
N GLN A 273 -15.72 -11.80 6.81
CA GLN A 273 -16.43 -12.33 7.97
C GLN A 273 -16.27 -13.86 7.97
N GLY A 274 -15.34 -14.35 8.79
CA GLY A 274 -14.81 -15.70 8.63
C GLY A 274 -14.03 -15.81 7.31
N GLU A 275 -14.28 -16.86 6.53
CA GLU A 275 -13.69 -17.07 5.20
C GLU A 275 -14.47 -16.37 4.07
N VAL A 276 -15.58 -15.71 4.41
CA VAL A 276 -16.48 -15.13 3.41
C VAL A 276 -16.18 -13.66 3.18
N ALA A 277 -15.96 -13.29 1.91
CA ALA A 277 -15.83 -11.90 1.48
C ALA A 277 -17.19 -11.23 1.25
N TRP A 278 -17.39 -10.13 1.96
CA TRP A 278 -18.51 -9.21 1.81
C TRP A 278 -18.03 -7.88 1.27
N PHE A 279 -18.89 -7.23 0.49
CA PHE A 279 -18.51 -6.04 -0.25
C PHE A 279 -19.52 -4.91 -0.06
N SER A 280 -19.04 -3.67 -0.04
CA SER A 280 -19.88 -2.47 0.03
C SER A 280 -19.27 -1.38 -0.85
N SER A 281 -20.08 -0.65 -1.61
CA SER A 281 -19.58 0.34 -2.57
C SER A 281 -20.38 1.64 -2.48
N TYR A 282 -19.69 2.77 -2.52
CA TYR A 282 -20.28 4.12 -2.58
C TYR A 282 -19.40 5.06 -3.40
N GLY A 283 -20.04 5.96 -4.13
CA GLY A 283 -19.37 7.11 -4.74
C GLY A 283 -18.72 7.99 -3.68
N VAL A 284 -17.54 8.53 -3.97
CA VAL A 284 -16.86 9.45 -3.04
C VAL A 284 -17.72 10.69 -2.76
N HIS A 285 -18.51 11.13 -3.73
CA HIS A 285 -19.46 12.25 -3.62
C HIS A 285 -20.61 11.99 -2.63
N GLU A 286 -20.92 10.72 -2.32
CA GLU A 286 -22.01 10.33 -1.42
C GLU A 286 -21.58 10.22 0.04
N LEU A 287 -20.28 10.34 0.31
CA LEU A 287 -19.69 10.05 1.61
C LEU A 287 -19.15 11.30 2.26
N CYS A 288 -19.29 11.40 3.58
CA CYS A 288 -18.65 12.42 4.41
C CYS A 288 -17.47 11.82 5.17
N ILE A 289 -16.34 12.53 5.22
CA ILE A 289 -15.15 12.09 5.95
C ILE A 289 -14.95 12.89 7.25
N GLY A 290 -14.54 12.21 8.31
CA GLY A 290 -14.10 12.84 9.56
C GLY A 290 -13.10 11.97 10.29
N ARG A 291 -12.27 12.59 11.15
CA ARG A 291 -11.33 11.87 12.00
C ARG A 291 -11.89 11.68 13.39
N GLU A 292 -11.75 10.47 13.93
CA GLU A 292 -11.99 10.18 15.34
C GLU A 292 -10.80 9.38 15.91
N GLY A 293 -9.96 10.05 16.71
CA GLY A 293 -8.74 9.44 17.24
C GLY A 293 -7.75 9.05 16.14
N SER A 294 -7.42 7.77 16.06
CA SER A 294 -6.55 7.16 15.04
C SER A 294 -7.31 6.66 13.81
N ALA A 295 -8.62 6.93 13.72
CA ALA A 295 -9.46 6.47 12.61
C ALA A 295 -9.97 7.59 11.72
N LEU A 296 -10.14 7.28 10.43
CA LEU A 296 -11.00 8.04 9.53
C LEU A 296 -12.33 7.33 9.41
N GLN A 297 -13.39 8.04 9.75
CA GLN A 297 -14.77 7.61 9.59
C GLN A 297 -15.33 8.14 8.30
N LEU A 298 -15.89 7.23 7.50
CA LEU A 298 -16.71 7.56 6.35
C LEU A 298 -18.16 7.36 6.73
N LYS A 299 -18.97 8.39 6.55
CA LYS A 299 -20.41 8.37 6.83
C LYS A 299 -21.19 8.54 5.54
N ARG A 300 -22.36 7.90 5.46
CA ARG A 300 -23.30 8.01 4.35
C ARG A 300 -24.64 8.50 4.85
N TRP A 301 -25.45 9.09 3.97
CA TRP A 301 -26.85 9.34 4.27
C TRP A 301 -27.67 8.05 4.17
N SER A 302 -28.52 7.77 5.16
CA SER A 302 -29.49 6.68 5.10
C SER A 302 -30.86 7.23 4.71
N ARG A 303 -31.35 6.89 3.52
CA ARG A 303 -32.68 7.33 3.06
C ARG A 303 -33.82 6.71 3.88
N SER A 304 -33.67 5.47 4.36
CA SER A 304 -34.70 4.81 5.16
C SER A 304 -34.85 5.44 6.55
N GLU A 305 -33.73 5.86 7.15
CA GLU A 305 -33.68 6.36 8.53
C GLU A 305 -33.50 7.87 8.63
N GLN A 306 -33.39 8.56 7.49
CA GLN A 306 -33.25 10.01 7.38
C GLN A 306 -32.14 10.57 8.28
N CYS A 307 -31.02 9.86 8.36
CA CYS A 307 -29.89 10.23 9.21
C CYS A 307 -28.54 9.85 8.60
N SER A 308 -27.48 10.52 9.07
CA SER A 308 -26.11 10.15 8.74
C SER A 308 -25.70 8.88 9.51
N LYS A 309 -25.24 7.87 8.78
CA LYS A 309 -24.76 6.60 9.32
C LYS A 309 -23.28 6.38 9.06
N LEU A 310 -22.60 5.74 10.01
CA LEU A 310 -21.26 5.21 9.77
C LEU A 310 -21.31 4.15 8.66
N TRP A 311 -20.50 4.33 7.64
CA TRP A 311 -20.28 3.35 6.58
C TRP A 311 -19.02 2.52 6.87
N ALA A 312 -17.95 3.19 7.26
CA ALA A 312 -16.69 2.54 7.63
C ALA A 312 -15.86 3.39 8.60
N ALA A 313 -15.04 2.72 9.41
CA ALA A 313 -14.01 3.34 10.23
C ALA A 313 -12.67 2.63 9.96
N PHE A 314 -11.75 3.35 9.33
CA PHE A 314 -10.42 2.85 9.01
C PHE A 314 -9.42 3.32 10.06
N TYR A 315 -8.83 2.39 10.81
CA TYR A 315 -7.82 2.69 11.82
C TYR A 315 -6.43 2.65 11.19
N PHE A 316 -5.68 3.74 11.37
CA PHE A 316 -4.34 3.88 10.84
C PHE A 316 -3.31 3.65 11.93
N ILE A 317 -2.19 3.02 11.56
CA ILE A 317 -1.05 2.81 12.45
C ILE A 317 -0.21 4.08 12.52
N THR A 318 -0.06 4.78 11.40
CA THR A 318 0.75 5.99 11.29
C THR A 318 -0.11 7.22 10.95
N TRP A 319 0.29 8.37 11.50
CA TRP A 319 -0.37 9.64 11.25
C TRP A 319 -0.26 10.06 9.78
N GLU A 320 0.89 9.80 9.15
CA GLU A 320 1.15 10.15 7.76
C GLU A 320 0.20 9.42 6.81
N GLU A 321 0.00 8.10 6.99
CA GLU A 321 -0.94 7.33 6.15
C GLU A 321 -2.38 7.83 6.28
N MET A 322 -2.79 8.20 7.50
CA MET A 322 -4.10 8.78 7.76
C MET A 322 -4.26 10.12 7.04
N VAL A 323 -3.27 11.02 7.16
CA VAL A 323 -3.30 12.33 6.48
C VAL A 323 -3.34 12.15 4.97
N LEU A 324 -2.56 11.23 4.40
CA LEU A 324 -2.54 10.97 2.96
C LEU A 324 -3.88 10.41 2.47
N PHE A 325 -4.48 9.48 3.21
CA PHE A 325 -5.81 8.97 2.89
C PHE A 325 -6.87 10.06 2.93
N TYR A 326 -6.87 10.87 3.99
CA TYR A 326 -7.78 12.00 4.13
C TYR A 326 -7.63 13.00 2.98
N CYS A 327 -6.41 13.48 2.70
CA CYS A 327 -6.18 14.45 1.64
C CYS A 327 -6.57 13.90 0.26
N THR A 328 -6.28 12.62 0.01
CA THR A 328 -6.67 11.94 -1.23
C THR A 328 -8.18 11.87 -1.38
N PHE A 329 -8.90 11.50 -0.31
CA PHE A 329 -10.36 11.47 -0.32
C PHE A 329 -10.95 12.86 -0.61
N VAL A 330 -10.51 13.89 0.11
CA VAL A 330 -11.01 15.26 -0.08
C VAL A 330 -10.70 15.77 -1.49
N ALA A 331 -9.51 15.49 -2.02
CA ALA A 331 -9.11 15.86 -3.38
C ALA A 331 -9.95 15.16 -4.46
N LEU A 332 -10.30 13.89 -4.28
CA LEU A 332 -11.19 13.15 -5.16
C LEU A 332 -12.63 13.68 -5.08
N LYS A 333 -13.13 13.96 -3.85
CA LYS A 333 -14.49 14.49 -3.65
C LYS A 333 -14.65 15.89 -4.26
N ALA A 334 -13.71 16.79 -4.01
CA ALA A 334 -13.79 18.18 -4.47
C ALA A 334 -13.74 18.32 -5.99
N ARG A 335 -13.08 17.38 -6.69
CA ARG A 335 -12.97 17.38 -8.15
C ARG A 335 -14.03 16.51 -8.84
N ASN A 336 -14.93 15.89 -8.08
CA ASN A 336 -16.00 15.07 -8.63
C ASN A 336 -17.17 15.95 -9.06
N ARG A 337 -17.59 15.84 -10.32
CA ARG A 337 -18.71 16.59 -10.92
C ARG A 337 -20.06 16.29 -10.25
N LEU A 338 -20.19 15.13 -9.60
CA LEU A 338 -21.38 14.73 -8.85
C LEU A 338 -21.42 15.29 -7.42
N THR A 339 -20.33 15.91 -6.95
CA THR A 339 -20.30 16.53 -5.64
C THR A 339 -21.03 17.87 -5.68
N VAL A 340 -22.17 17.94 -4.99
CA VAL A 340 -22.97 19.18 -4.88
C VAL A 340 -22.34 20.15 -3.87
N GLN A 341 -21.94 19.64 -2.70
CA GLN A 341 -21.35 20.44 -1.63
C GLN A 341 -20.44 19.57 -0.76
N ILE A 342 -19.35 20.17 -0.26
CA ILE A 342 -18.50 19.58 0.77
C ILE A 342 -18.70 20.39 2.04
N ALA A 343 -18.95 19.72 3.17
CA ALA A 343 -19.10 20.44 4.43
C ALA A 343 -17.75 21.06 4.84
N PRO A 344 -17.72 22.30 5.39
CA PRO A 344 -16.46 22.94 5.79
C PRO A 344 -15.63 22.13 6.79
N THR A 345 -16.29 21.30 7.60
CA THR A 345 -15.67 20.38 8.55
C THR A 345 -14.91 19.24 7.86
N GLU A 346 -15.28 18.85 6.64
CA GLU A 346 -14.56 17.83 5.87
C GLU A 346 -13.26 18.37 5.27
N PHE A 347 -13.09 19.69 5.17
CA PHE A 347 -11.80 20.31 4.81
C PHE A 347 -10.85 20.45 6.01
N GLN A 348 -11.28 20.05 7.20
CA GLN A 348 -10.48 20.10 8.42
C GLN A 348 -10.27 18.71 8.99
N LEU A 349 -9.02 18.25 9.00
CA LEU A 349 -8.68 17.04 9.74
C LEU A 349 -8.71 17.36 11.23
N GLN A 350 -9.65 16.76 11.97
CA GLN A 350 -9.79 17.03 13.40
C GLN A 350 -8.49 16.73 14.15
N ARG A 351 -8.32 17.38 15.31
CA ARG A 351 -7.12 17.30 16.16
C ARG A 351 -5.85 17.84 15.51
N GLU A 352 -5.97 18.67 14.49
CA GLU A 352 -4.86 19.47 13.99
C GLU A 352 -5.00 20.93 14.43
N LYS A 353 -3.93 21.46 15.02
CA LYS A 353 -3.79 22.88 15.32
C LYS A 353 -3.14 23.57 14.14
N ARG A 354 -3.72 24.68 13.69
CA ARG A 354 -3.11 25.55 12.69
C ARG A 354 -2.08 26.45 13.37
N LEU A 355 -0.80 26.25 13.05
CA LEU A 355 0.30 27.07 13.57
C LEU A 355 0.55 28.32 12.73
N PHE A 356 0.35 28.21 11.41
CA PHE A 356 0.62 29.28 10.47
C PHE A 356 -0.30 29.17 9.25
N GLN A 357 -0.63 30.30 8.64
CA GLN A 357 -1.27 30.36 7.32
C GLN A 357 -0.84 31.61 6.56
N ALA A 358 -0.55 31.45 5.27
CA ALA A 358 -0.30 32.56 4.37
C ALA A 358 -0.67 32.20 2.93
N GLN A 359 -0.78 33.22 2.09
CA GLN A 359 -0.96 33.03 0.66
C GLN A 359 0.40 32.90 -0.03
N ILE A 360 0.51 31.92 -0.92
CA ILE A 360 1.69 31.67 -1.75
C ILE A 360 1.31 31.67 -3.23
N VAL A 361 2.30 31.91 -4.09
CA VAL A 361 2.23 31.59 -5.52
C VAL A 361 3.06 30.34 -5.74
N ASP A 362 2.42 29.29 -6.24
CA ASP A 362 3.07 28.00 -6.51
C ASP A 362 2.51 27.44 -7.84
N ASP A 363 3.41 26.93 -8.67
CA ASP A 363 3.23 26.57 -10.08
C ASP A 363 2.39 27.59 -10.90
N GLY A 364 2.57 28.89 -10.61
CA GLY A 364 1.84 29.98 -11.28
C GLY A 364 0.44 30.26 -10.73
N TYR A 365 -0.04 29.51 -9.74
CA TYR A 365 -1.36 29.67 -9.13
C TYR A 365 -1.26 30.16 -7.69
N LYS A 366 -2.33 30.81 -7.21
CA LYS A 366 -2.42 31.25 -5.81
C LYS A 366 -2.94 30.11 -4.94
N HIS A 367 -2.22 29.83 -3.85
CA HIS A 367 -2.57 28.80 -2.88
C HIS A 367 -2.58 29.35 -1.46
N SER A 368 -3.40 28.73 -0.60
CA SER A 368 -3.28 28.86 0.84
C SER A 368 -2.26 27.84 1.34
N LEU A 369 -1.13 28.31 1.87
CA LEU A 369 -0.18 27.48 2.59
C LEU A 369 -0.52 27.50 4.08
N VAL A 370 -0.64 26.32 4.68
CA VAL A 370 -0.96 26.15 6.10
C VAL A 370 0.06 25.20 6.74
N VAL A 371 0.50 25.53 7.95
CA VAL A 371 1.28 24.62 8.80
C VAL A 371 0.35 24.06 9.87
N TYR A 372 0.19 22.75 9.87
CA TYR A 372 -0.59 22.03 10.87
C TYR A 372 0.32 21.24 11.80
N GLU A 373 -0.07 21.19 13.07
CA GLU A 373 0.49 20.31 14.09
C GLU A 373 -0.61 19.37 14.58
N ASP A 374 -0.36 18.07 14.57
CA ASP A 374 -1.24 17.09 15.18
C ASP A 374 -1.17 17.16 16.71
N GLN A 375 -2.31 17.33 17.37
CA GLN A 375 -2.38 17.53 18.82
C GLN A 375 -1.95 16.30 19.64
N GLN A 376 -1.98 15.10 19.04
CA GLN A 376 -1.71 13.85 19.76
C GLN A 376 -0.26 13.38 19.58
N THR A 377 0.28 13.57 18.38
CA THR A 377 1.61 13.10 17.98
C THR A 377 2.63 14.22 17.89
N HIS A 378 2.19 15.48 17.88
CA HIS A 378 3.01 16.66 17.58
C HIS A 378 3.65 16.62 16.18
N GLY A 379 3.16 15.73 15.31
CA GLY A 379 3.59 15.65 13.91
C GLY A 379 3.21 16.94 13.18
N ILE A 380 4.14 17.45 12.36
CA ILE A 380 3.94 18.70 11.63
C ILE A 380 3.90 18.46 10.14
N ARG A 381 2.90 19.06 9.48
CA ARG A 381 2.76 19.02 8.04
C ARG A 381 2.54 20.40 7.45
N LEU A 382 3.15 20.59 6.29
CA LEU A 382 2.82 21.64 5.35
C LEU A 382 1.65 21.17 4.50
N HIS A 383 0.71 22.07 4.25
CA HIS A 383 -0.45 21.81 3.43
C HIS A 383 -0.72 22.99 2.52
N ALA A 384 -0.69 22.75 1.21
CA ALA A 384 -1.14 23.72 0.21
C ALA A 384 -2.52 23.33 -0.30
N ALA A 385 -3.43 24.30 -0.29
CA ALA A 385 -4.77 24.16 -0.82
C ALA A 385 -5.08 25.29 -1.80
N VAL A 386 -6.02 25.07 -2.71
CA VAL A 386 -6.52 26.09 -3.64
C VAL A 386 -7.08 27.28 -2.84
N TRP A 387 -6.67 28.50 -3.22
CA TRP A 387 -7.03 29.72 -2.49
C TRP A 387 -8.48 30.16 -2.72
N ASP A 388 -8.93 30.16 -3.97
CA ASP A 388 -10.22 30.69 -4.42
C ASP A 388 -10.86 29.83 -5.53
N GLY A 389 -12.06 30.24 -5.96
CA GLY A 389 -12.86 29.51 -6.96
C GLY A 389 -13.59 28.29 -6.40
N GLU A 390 -14.12 27.47 -7.32
CA GLU A 390 -14.95 26.30 -6.99
C GLU A 390 -14.19 25.24 -6.20
N LEU A 391 -12.88 25.13 -6.42
CA LEU A 391 -12.01 24.17 -5.74
C LEU A 391 -11.38 24.74 -4.46
N LYS A 392 -11.84 25.89 -3.94
CA LYS A 392 -11.29 26.49 -2.72
C LYS A 392 -11.17 25.46 -1.59
N GLN A 393 -10.05 25.47 -0.88
CA GLN A 393 -9.67 24.51 0.17
C GLN A 393 -9.36 23.08 -0.31
N CYS A 394 -9.50 22.77 -1.60
CA CYS A 394 -9.10 21.48 -2.14
C CYS A 394 -7.57 21.28 -1.98
N PRO A 395 -7.12 20.14 -1.45
CA PRO A 395 -5.70 19.80 -1.36
C PRO A 395 -5.02 19.85 -2.74
N VAL A 396 -3.85 20.49 -2.78
CA VAL A 396 -2.93 20.49 -3.92
C VAL A 396 -1.73 19.62 -3.61
N TRP A 397 -1.09 19.85 -2.46
CA TRP A 397 -0.06 18.95 -1.94
C TRP A 397 0.03 19.02 -0.42
N THR A 398 0.63 17.99 0.17
CA THR A 398 1.04 18.00 1.58
C THR A 398 2.47 17.48 1.71
N ALA A 399 3.16 17.88 2.77
CA ALA A 399 4.51 17.44 3.06
C ALA A 399 4.72 17.34 4.56
N PHE A 400 5.41 16.29 5.01
CA PHE A 400 5.69 16.07 6.42
C PHE A 400 7.04 16.67 6.81
N VAL A 401 7.07 17.39 7.92
CA VAL A 401 8.30 17.90 8.52
C VAL A 401 8.84 16.80 9.44
N THR A 402 10.01 16.26 9.09
CA THR A 402 10.64 15.14 9.80
C THR A 402 11.99 15.58 10.39
N ALA A 403 12.91 14.66 10.66
CA ALA A 403 14.21 14.98 11.27
C ALA A 403 15.05 16.01 10.51
N GLN A 404 14.77 16.26 9.21
CA GLN A 404 15.46 17.32 8.45
C GLN A 404 15.29 18.71 9.08
N SER A 405 14.25 18.94 9.86
CA SER A 405 14.02 20.22 10.54
C SER A 405 15.05 20.57 11.60
N GLN A 406 15.81 19.58 12.10
CA GLN A 406 16.88 19.80 13.07
C GLN A 406 18.09 20.52 12.46
N SER A 407 18.25 20.49 11.14
CA SER A 407 19.34 21.21 10.49
C SER A 407 18.98 22.68 10.35
N SER A 408 19.73 23.60 10.95
CA SER A 408 19.51 25.06 10.81
C SER A 408 19.45 25.58 9.36
N THR A 409 19.89 24.79 8.39
CA THR A 409 19.88 25.11 6.95
C THR A 409 18.68 24.56 6.18
N TRP A 410 17.77 23.84 6.83
CA TRP A 410 16.62 23.21 6.20
C TRP A 410 15.62 24.24 5.66
N ILE A 411 15.40 25.33 6.41
CA ILE A 411 14.71 26.55 5.99
C ILE A 411 15.75 27.63 5.75
N SER A 412 15.74 28.22 4.55
CA SER A 412 16.53 29.43 4.27
C SER A 412 15.71 30.49 3.57
N ARG A 413 15.70 31.71 4.13
CA ARG A 413 15.09 32.87 3.48
C ARG A 413 16.05 33.40 2.40
N ARG A 414 15.58 33.54 1.17
CA ARG A 414 16.38 33.97 0.02
C ARG A 414 16.05 35.37 -0.46
N SER A 415 14.83 35.82 -0.22
CA SER A 415 14.42 37.20 -0.48
C SER A 415 13.30 37.61 0.47
N LYS A 416 12.77 38.82 0.29
CA LYS A 416 11.59 39.32 1.01
C LYS A 416 10.40 38.36 0.90
N HIS A 417 10.24 37.72 -0.26
CA HIS A 417 9.09 36.85 -0.58
C HIS A 417 9.45 35.37 -0.72
N ARG A 418 10.74 35.00 -0.81
CA ARG A 418 11.15 33.62 -1.13
C ARG A 418 11.77 32.90 0.05
N VAL A 419 11.29 31.68 0.32
CA VAL A 419 11.83 30.74 1.30
C VAL A 419 12.13 29.42 0.61
N TRP A 420 13.29 28.83 0.92
CA TRP A 420 13.66 27.50 0.45
C TRP A 420 13.55 26.47 1.55
N LEU A 421 13.01 25.30 1.20
CA LEU A 421 12.94 24.10 2.00
C LEU A 421 13.82 22.99 1.41
N ARG A 422 14.79 22.49 2.16
CA ARG A 422 15.64 21.37 1.75
C ARG A 422 15.04 20.04 2.20
N ASN A 423 15.30 18.98 1.41
CA ASN A 423 14.95 17.59 1.74
C ASN A 423 13.50 17.39 2.17
N ILE A 424 12.58 18.12 1.53
CA ILE A 424 11.14 17.99 1.74
C ILE A 424 10.54 17.13 0.61
N GLN A 425 9.74 16.14 0.96
CA GLN A 425 9.01 15.30 0.00
C GLN A 425 7.55 15.77 -0.07
N LEU A 426 7.06 16.02 -1.28
CA LEU A 426 5.68 16.41 -1.52
C LEU A 426 4.84 15.19 -1.91
N TYR A 427 3.60 15.17 -1.45
CA TYR A 427 2.54 14.27 -1.91
C TYR A 427 1.50 15.13 -2.62
N VAL A 428 1.36 14.94 -3.93
CA VAL A 428 0.63 15.85 -4.82
C VAL A 428 -0.70 15.25 -5.23
N PHE A 429 -1.79 16.00 -5.01
CA PHE A 429 -3.17 15.55 -5.17
C PHE A 429 -3.86 16.07 -6.45
N CYS A 430 -3.08 16.43 -7.47
CA CYS A 430 -3.59 16.83 -8.78
C CYS A 430 -2.60 16.52 -9.90
N ARG A 431 -3.10 16.34 -11.12
CA ARG A 431 -2.30 15.96 -12.29
C ARG A 431 -1.38 17.07 -12.80
N ASN A 432 -1.83 18.32 -12.71
CA ASN A 432 -1.20 19.43 -13.43
C ASN A 432 -0.09 20.12 -12.61
N TYR A 433 0.13 19.74 -11.36
CA TYR A 433 1.12 20.37 -10.50
C TYR A 433 2.53 19.86 -10.81
N ARG A 434 3.44 20.79 -11.09
CA ARG A 434 4.83 20.50 -11.46
C ARG A 434 5.79 20.97 -10.39
N GLN A 435 6.14 20.07 -9.47
CA GLN A 435 7.06 20.38 -8.37
C GLN A 435 8.47 20.77 -8.86
N GLU A 436 8.84 20.37 -10.07
CA GLU A 436 10.14 20.67 -10.70
C GLU A 436 10.31 22.17 -10.92
N VAL A 437 9.22 22.88 -11.19
CA VAL A 437 9.21 24.35 -11.37
C VAL A 437 9.70 25.05 -10.10
N GLN A 438 9.36 24.51 -8.93
CA GLN A 438 9.82 25.05 -7.64
C GLN A 438 11.20 24.55 -7.21
N ARG A 439 11.84 23.67 -7.99
CA ARG A 439 13.14 23.06 -7.65
C ARG A 439 14.23 23.39 -8.64
N GLN A 440 14.06 24.44 -9.44
CA GLN A 440 15.01 24.88 -10.47
C GLN A 440 16.32 25.46 -9.91
N ASN A 441 16.41 25.72 -8.61
CA ASN A 441 17.65 26.21 -8.00
C ASN A 441 18.75 25.14 -7.97
N LYS A 442 20.02 25.59 -7.93
CA LYS A 442 21.21 24.72 -7.90
C LYS A 442 21.19 23.67 -6.78
N SER A 443 20.51 23.96 -5.67
CA SER A 443 20.39 23.04 -4.52
C SER A 443 19.21 22.06 -4.62
N LYS A 444 18.41 22.10 -5.69
CA LYS A 444 17.14 21.35 -5.84
C LYS A 444 16.18 21.49 -4.65
N ALA A 445 16.36 22.55 -3.87
CA ALA A 445 15.50 22.88 -2.73
C ALA A 445 14.13 23.29 -3.24
N PHE A 446 13.09 23.05 -2.46
CA PHE A 446 11.74 23.50 -2.81
C PHE A 446 11.59 24.99 -2.48
N GLU A 447 11.32 25.81 -3.48
CA GLU A 447 11.08 27.24 -3.33
C GLU A 447 9.60 27.53 -3.08
N ILE A 448 9.33 28.33 -2.05
CA ILE A 448 8.00 28.87 -1.74
C ILE A 448 8.04 30.37 -1.95
N TYR A 449 7.15 30.88 -2.82
CA TYR A 449 6.97 32.30 -3.06
C TYR A 449 5.75 32.83 -2.29
N PHE A 450 5.97 33.63 -1.25
CA PHE A 450 4.92 34.26 -0.46
C PHE A 450 4.41 35.53 -1.14
N VAL A 451 3.10 35.71 -1.16
CA VAL A 451 2.49 36.95 -1.67
C VAL A 451 2.90 38.16 -0.84
N THR A 452 3.05 37.98 0.48
CA THR A 452 3.44 39.06 1.40
C THR A 452 4.79 38.79 2.06
N GLU A 453 5.58 39.84 2.27
CA GLU A 453 6.86 39.76 3.00
C GLU A 453 6.64 39.28 4.44
N GLN A 454 5.55 39.73 5.07
CA GLN A 454 5.17 39.30 6.42
C GLN A 454 4.92 37.78 6.48
N GLY A 455 4.31 37.20 5.46
CA GLY A 455 4.11 35.76 5.35
C GLY A 455 5.44 35.01 5.35
N ALA A 456 6.41 35.45 4.54
CA ALA A 456 7.74 34.85 4.49
C ALA A 456 8.52 35.00 5.80
N SER A 457 8.40 36.14 6.50
CA SER A 457 9.03 36.36 7.81
C SER A 457 8.48 35.41 8.87
N LYS A 458 7.15 35.40 9.04
CA LYS A 458 6.46 34.58 10.07
C LYS A 458 6.54 33.09 9.81
N PHE A 459 6.75 32.68 8.55
CA PHE A 459 6.83 31.26 8.21
C PHE A 459 7.99 30.56 8.92
N LYS A 460 9.17 31.19 9.03
CA LYS A 460 10.30 30.61 9.75
C LYS A 460 10.03 30.52 11.26
N GLU A 461 9.40 31.56 11.82
CA GLU A 461 9.04 31.64 13.24
C GLU A 461 8.10 30.50 13.68
N ALA A 462 7.22 30.04 12.78
CA ALA A 462 6.33 28.90 13.01
C ALA A 462 7.10 27.60 13.35
N PHE A 463 8.40 27.53 13.03
CA PHE A 463 9.26 26.41 13.35
C PHE A 463 10.24 26.68 14.50
N SER A 464 10.56 27.95 14.80
CA SER A 464 11.52 28.32 15.85
C SER A 464 10.98 28.16 17.27
N ALA A 465 9.67 28.28 17.49
CA ALA A 465 9.05 28.02 18.80
C ALA A 465 9.22 26.56 19.28
N MET A 466 9.60 25.65 18.39
CA MET A 466 9.82 24.24 18.70
C MET A 466 11.21 23.92 19.24
N GLU A 467 12.22 24.76 18.95
CA GLU A 467 13.57 24.55 19.47
C GLU A 467 13.63 24.81 20.99
N LEU A 468 12.72 25.63 21.52
CA LEU A 468 12.68 26.00 22.94
C LEU A 468 11.92 25.01 23.83
N SER A 469 10.99 24.21 23.29
CA SER A 469 10.22 23.24 24.08
C SER A 469 10.92 21.90 24.29
N GLY A 470 12.01 21.63 23.56
CA GLY A 470 12.83 20.41 23.70
C GLY A 470 13.97 20.49 24.72
N GLY A 471 14.19 21.65 25.37
CA GLY A 471 15.36 21.93 26.20
C GLY A 471 15.19 21.82 27.72
N SER A 472 13.99 21.52 28.24
CA SER A 472 13.72 21.48 29.68
C SER A 472 13.55 20.05 30.21
N SER A 473 14.60 19.23 30.12
CA SER A 473 14.79 18.12 31.05
C SER A 473 15.75 18.59 32.14
N GLY A 474 15.21 19.06 33.25
CA GLY A 474 15.96 19.57 34.38
C GLY A 474 16.93 18.51 34.94
N THR A 475 18.19 18.90 35.06
CA THR A 475 19.16 18.26 35.95
C THR A 475 18.68 18.39 37.40
N PRO A 476 18.58 17.28 38.16
CA PRO A 476 18.27 17.37 39.58
C PRO A 476 19.50 17.86 40.34
N GLU A 477 19.37 19.02 40.98
CA GLU A 477 20.33 19.51 41.97
C GLU A 477 20.39 18.51 43.15
N THR A 478 21.57 17.96 43.39
CA THR A 478 21.87 17.15 44.57
C THR A 478 21.94 18.06 45.80
N GLY A 479 20.85 18.11 46.56
CA GLY A 479 20.79 18.74 47.87
C GLY A 479 21.63 17.98 48.90
N THR A 480 22.65 18.64 49.41
CA THR A 480 23.38 18.28 50.64
C THR A 480 22.45 18.39 51.84
N GLY A 481 22.18 17.27 52.52
CA GLY A 481 21.42 17.25 53.77
C GLY A 481 22.26 17.73 54.97
N PRO A 482 21.66 18.44 55.94
CA PRO A 482 22.32 18.73 57.21
C PRO A 482 22.11 17.57 58.20
N SER A 483 23.21 17.11 58.80
CA SER A 483 23.24 16.24 59.97
C SER A 483 22.77 17.01 61.20
N GLY A 484 21.69 16.56 61.82
CA GLY A 484 21.24 17.02 63.14
C GLY A 484 22.12 16.47 64.26
N GLY A 485 22.35 17.32 65.26
CA GLY A 485 22.41 16.93 66.67
C GLY A 485 21.07 17.25 67.33
#